data_AF-A0A7S1U967-F1
#
_entry.id   AF-A0A7S1U967-F1
#
_cell.length_a   1.000
_cell.length_b   1.000
_cell.length_c   1.000
_cell.angle_alpha   90.00
_cell.angle_beta   90.00
_cell.angle_gamma   90.00
#
_symmetry.space_group_name_H-M   'P 1'
#
loop_
_entity.id
_entity.type
_entity.pdbx_description
1 polymer ?
#
loop_
_entity_poly.entity_id
_entity_poly.type
_entity_poly.pdbx_seq_one_letter_code
_entity_poly.pdbx_strand_id
1 'polypeptide(L)'
;QIARYRYRAIAERACVLYFSMLDLVLLNPMYEYSLIYFRDIFRQCMREAPSAKTVSARIERIITSMTWQLFRTISRGLFEKHKIIFSFLIAARIQRAAHLISREGYHLMLFGLHDVDEELEEFQRLQEPGSGSTSPKTAAAARRMLHKALSEGSRVKARRDR
;
A
#
# COMPACT_ATOMS: atom_id res chain seq x y z
N GLN A 1 12.41 31.54 6.51
CA GLN A 1 12.35 30.11 6.92
C GLN A 1 10.99 29.70 7.52
N ILE A 2 10.31 30.58 8.27
CA ILE A 2 8.99 30.32 8.90
C ILE A 2 7.91 29.85 7.90
N ALA A 3 7.90 30.39 6.67
CA ALA A 3 6.94 29.97 5.64
C ALA A 3 7.09 28.49 5.24
N ARG A 4 8.32 27.97 5.10
CA ARG A 4 8.59 26.58 4.71
C ARG A 4 8.02 25.58 5.72
N TYR A 5 8.13 25.90 7.01
CA TYR A 5 7.58 25.06 8.08
C TYR A 5 6.05 25.00 8.03
N ARG A 6 5.40 26.15 7.84
CA ARG A 6 3.93 26.24 7.81
C ARG A 6 3.30 25.42 6.68
N TYR A 7 3.93 25.36 5.51
CA TYR A 7 3.42 24.62 4.35
C TYR A 7 3.86 23.15 4.28
N ARG A 8 4.68 22.68 5.23
CA ARG A 8 5.19 21.31 5.27
C ARG A 8 4.07 20.26 5.27
N ALA A 9 3.00 20.49 6.01
CA ALA A 9 1.84 19.59 6.07
C ALA A 9 1.18 19.35 4.69
N ILE A 10 1.20 20.35 3.80
CA ILE A 10 0.69 20.20 2.43
C ILE A 10 1.58 19.25 1.64
N ALA A 11 2.90 19.43 1.75
CA ALA A 11 3.87 18.60 1.04
C ALA A 11 3.82 17.14 1.51
N GLU A 12 3.70 16.90 2.82
CA GLU A 12 3.54 15.56 3.40
C GLU A 12 2.25 14.89 2.88
N ARG A 13 1.12 15.62 2.87
CA ARG A 13 -0.12 15.10 2.29
C ARG A 13 0.01 14.78 0.80
N ALA A 14 0.62 15.67 0.02
CA ALA A 14 0.80 15.49 -1.42
C ALA A 14 1.65 14.25 -1.72
N CYS A 15 2.70 14.04 -0.94
CA CYS A 15 3.56 12.85 -1.02
C CYS A 15 2.76 11.55 -0.81
N VAL A 16 1.96 11.47 0.26
CA VAL A 16 1.10 10.31 0.56
C VAL A 16 0.09 10.04 -0.57
N LEU A 17 -0.51 11.09 -1.12
CA LEU A 17 -1.47 10.98 -2.21
C LEU A 17 -0.82 10.53 -3.54
N TYR A 18 0.37 11.06 -3.84
CA TYR A 18 1.12 10.69 -5.04
C TYR A 18 1.49 9.21 -5.03
N PHE A 19 2.04 8.70 -3.92
CA PHE A 19 2.37 7.28 -3.81
C PHE A 19 1.12 6.39 -3.85
N SER A 20 0.00 6.84 -3.27
CA SER A 20 -1.28 6.14 -3.40
C SER A 20 -1.79 6.08 -4.84
N MET A 21 -1.51 7.09 -5.66
CA MET A 21 -1.83 7.08 -7.08
C MET A 21 -0.89 6.14 -7.85
N LEU A 22 0.41 6.12 -7.54
CA LEU A 22 1.39 5.27 -8.22
C LEU A 22 1.09 3.77 -8.03
N ASP A 23 0.64 3.37 -6.85
CA ASP A 23 0.33 1.97 -6.57
C ASP A 23 -0.87 1.43 -7.36
N LEU A 24 -1.63 2.28 -8.05
CA LEU A 24 -2.66 1.82 -8.98
C LEU A 24 -2.08 1.01 -10.14
N VAL A 25 -0.82 1.22 -10.50
CA VAL A 25 -0.11 0.43 -11.52
C VAL A 25 -0.03 -1.04 -11.11
N LEU A 26 0.05 -1.33 -9.80
CA LEU A 26 0.08 -2.70 -9.28
C LEU A 26 -1.25 -3.44 -9.49
N LEU A 27 -2.37 -2.71 -9.56
CA LEU A 27 -3.69 -3.29 -9.88
C LEU A 27 -3.83 -3.57 -11.37
N ASN A 28 -3.40 -2.62 -12.21
CA ASN A 28 -3.40 -2.79 -13.65
C ASN A 28 -2.39 -1.82 -14.28
N PRO A 29 -1.51 -2.29 -15.19
CA PRO A 29 -0.56 -1.42 -15.91
C PRO A 29 -1.22 -0.25 -16.67
N MET A 30 -2.51 -0.36 -17.01
CA MET A 30 -3.27 0.73 -17.63
C MET A 30 -3.41 1.98 -16.73
N TYR A 31 -3.20 1.88 -15.41
CA TYR A 31 -3.35 2.98 -14.46
C TYR A 31 -2.02 3.67 -14.12
N GLU A 32 -1.18 3.84 -15.13
CA GLU A 32 0.06 4.59 -15.00
C GLU A 32 -0.17 6.09 -15.11
N TYR A 33 0.35 6.83 -14.13
CA TYR A 33 0.27 8.28 -14.08
C TYR A 33 1.65 8.88 -13.90
N SER A 34 1.94 9.93 -14.67
CA SER A 34 3.19 10.66 -14.55
C SER A 34 3.17 11.65 -13.38
N LEU A 35 4.36 11.99 -12.87
CA LEU A 35 4.51 13.06 -11.89
C LEU A 35 4.03 14.42 -12.42
N ILE A 36 4.19 14.67 -13.73
CA ILE A 36 3.75 15.91 -14.38
C ILE A 36 2.23 16.07 -14.24
N TYR A 37 1.49 15.00 -14.51
CA TYR A 37 0.03 15.00 -14.37
C TYR A 37 -0.40 15.30 -12.92
N PHE A 38 0.22 14.63 -11.94
CA PHE A 38 -0.06 14.89 -10.52
C PHE A 38 0.26 16.34 -10.12
N ARG A 39 1.38 16.89 -10.58
CA ARG A 39 1.79 18.27 -10.33
C ARG A 39 0.75 19.27 -10.85
N ASP A 40 0.17 19.00 -12.01
CA ASP A 40 -0.79 19.92 -12.61
C ASP A 40 -2.14 19.90 -11.87
N ILE A 41 -2.58 18.73 -11.38
CA ILE A 41 -3.70 18.63 -10.42
C ILE A 41 -3.38 19.40 -9.14
N PHE A 42 -2.17 19.24 -8.60
CA PHE A 42 -1.74 19.94 -7.39
C PHE A 42 -1.80 21.47 -7.56
N ARG A 43 -1.30 21.99 -8.69
CA ARG A 43 -1.36 23.41 -9.04
C ARG A 43 -2.80 23.90 -9.18
N GLN A 44 -3.67 23.09 -9.76
CA GLN A 44 -5.10 23.41 -9.85
C GLN A 44 -5.73 23.54 -8.47
N CYS A 45 -5.51 22.57 -7.58
CA CYS A 45 -6.01 22.61 -6.20
C CYS A 45 -5.51 23.85 -5.44
N MET A 46 -4.24 24.22 -5.61
CA MET A 46 -3.65 25.41 -4.98
C MET A 46 -4.29 26.72 -5.45
N ARG A 47 -4.74 26.79 -6.70
CA ARG A 47 -5.43 27.97 -7.26
C ARG A 47 -6.90 28.04 -6.85
N GLU A 48 -7.58 26.90 -6.83
CA GLU A 48 -9.02 26.80 -6.53
C GLU A 48 -9.33 26.79 -5.03
N ALA A 49 -8.33 26.53 -4.19
CA ALA A 49 -8.49 26.51 -2.74
C ALA A 49 -9.05 27.85 -2.22
N PRO A 50 -10.17 27.84 -1.48
CA PRO A 50 -10.81 29.08 -1.06
C PRO A 50 -9.91 29.89 -0.12
N SER A 51 -10.00 31.22 -0.25
CA SER A 51 -9.32 32.13 0.68
C SER A 51 -9.82 31.91 2.12
N ALA A 52 -8.92 32.04 3.10
CA ALA A 52 -9.23 31.91 4.51
C ALA A 52 -8.55 33.03 5.31
N LYS A 53 -9.16 33.42 6.43
CA LYS A 53 -8.66 34.49 7.30
C LYS A 53 -7.32 34.15 7.96
N THR A 54 -7.06 32.86 8.19
CA THR A 54 -5.80 32.37 8.77
C THR A 54 -5.08 31.42 7.81
N VAL A 55 -3.76 31.44 7.86
CA VAL A 55 -2.90 30.57 7.03
C VAL A 55 -3.15 29.10 7.36
N SER A 56 -3.31 28.75 8.64
CA SER A 56 -3.60 27.37 9.08
C SER A 56 -4.92 26.85 8.53
N ALA A 57 -6.01 27.65 8.60
CA ALA A 57 -7.29 27.25 8.02
C ALA A 57 -7.21 27.10 6.49
N ARG A 58 -6.42 27.94 5.81
CA ARG A 58 -6.18 27.78 4.38
C ARG A 58 -5.46 26.46 4.06
N ILE A 59 -4.45 26.09 4.85
CA ILE A 59 -3.70 24.84 4.69
C ILE A 59 -4.62 23.63 4.78
N GLU A 60 -5.49 23.57 5.79
CA GLU A 60 -6.46 22.47 5.93
C GLU A 60 -7.43 22.39 4.76
N ARG A 61 -7.95 23.54 4.30
CA ARG A 61 -8.83 23.60 3.12
C ARG A 61 -8.13 23.08 1.86
N ILE A 62 -6.86 23.45 1.66
CA ILE A 62 -6.05 22.94 0.54
C ILE A 62 -5.89 21.42 0.65
N ILE A 63 -5.54 20.90 1.83
CA ILE A 63 -5.35 19.46 2.07
C ILE A 63 -6.61 18.66 1.75
N THR A 64 -7.77 19.12 2.23
CA THR A 64 -9.07 18.48 1.98
C THR A 64 -9.46 18.57 0.50
N SER A 65 -9.33 19.76 -0.10
CA SER A 65 -9.59 19.98 -1.52
C SER A 65 -8.72 19.09 -2.41
N MET A 66 -7.43 18.99 -2.10
CA MET A 66 -6.48 18.15 -2.85
C MET A 66 -6.83 16.68 -2.79
N THR A 67 -7.18 16.16 -1.61
CA THR A 67 -7.59 14.77 -1.43
C THR A 67 -8.83 14.46 -2.28
N TRP A 68 -9.84 15.33 -2.24
CA TRP A 68 -11.07 15.16 -2.99
C TRP A 68 -10.89 15.30 -4.50
N GLN A 69 -10.15 16.33 -4.93
CA GLN A 69 -9.91 16.61 -6.34
C GLN A 69 -9.12 15.48 -7.00
N LEU A 70 -8.11 14.95 -6.32
CA LEU A 70 -7.36 13.79 -6.80
C LEU A 70 -8.26 12.56 -6.90
N PHE A 71 -8.98 12.22 -5.83
CA PHE A 71 -9.89 11.08 -5.82
C PHE A 71 -10.88 11.16 -6.97
N ARG A 72 -11.55 12.30 -7.15
CA ARG A 72 -12.51 12.53 -8.24
C ARG A 72 -11.85 12.41 -9.61
N THR A 73 -10.69 13.03 -9.79
CA THR A 73 -10.02 13.09 -11.10
C THR A 73 -9.57 11.71 -11.56
N ILE A 74 -8.95 10.95 -10.67
CA ILE A 74 -8.47 9.59 -10.95
C ILE A 74 -9.66 8.62 -11.08
N SER A 75 -10.68 8.74 -10.22
CA SER A 75 -11.88 7.89 -10.28
C SER A 75 -12.67 8.00 -11.58
N ARG A 76 -12.53 9.10 -12.35
CA ARG A 76 -13.13 9.19 -13.69
C ARG A 76 -12.49 8.26 -14.73
N GLY A 77 -11.21 7.91 -14.54
CA GLY A 77 -10.47 7.00 -15.43
C GLY A 77 -10.41 5.55 -14.92
N LEU A 78 -10.90 5.27 -13.72
CA LEU A 78 -10.89 3.95 -13.10
C LEU A 78 -12.15 3.14 -13.46
N PHE A 79 -11.99 1.82 -13.63
CA PHE A 79 -13.13 0.91 -13.67
C PHE A 79 -13.85 0.92 -12.30
N GLU A 80 -15.17 0.75 -12.31
CA GLU A 80 -16.01 0.83 -11.10
C GLU A 80 -15.49 -0.07 -9.97
N LYS A 81 -15.11 -1.30 -10.30
CA LYS A 81 -14.55 -2.28 -9.35
C LYS A 81 -13.30 -1.79 -8.60
N HIS A 82 -12.50 -0.91 -9.19
CA HIS A 82 -11.26 -0.42 -8.61
C HIS A 82 -11.43 0.89 -7.82
N LYS A 83 -12.56 1.58 -7.97
CA LYS A 83 -12.82 2.85 -7.26
C LYS A 83 -12.89 2.66 -5.74
N ILE A 84 -13.50 1.56 -5.28
CA ILE A 84 -13.59 1.22 -3.86
C ILE A 84 -12.20 0.95 -3.29
N ILE A 85 -11.39 0.15 -3.99
CA ILE A 85 -10.00 -0.18 -3.59
C ILE A 85 -9.18 1.10 -3.47
N PHE A 86 -9.30 2.01 -4.45
CA PHE A 86 -8.58 3.28 -4.43
C PHE A 86 -9.01 4.20 -3.29
N SER A 87 -10.31 4.30 -3.02
CA SER A 87 -10.86 5.06 -1.88
C SER A 87 -10.30 4.55 -0.55
N PHE A 88 -10.33 3.24 -0.35
CA PHE A 88 -9.78 2.59 0.83
C PHE A 88 -8.28 2.82 0.96
N LEU A 89 -7.51 2.68 -0.14
CA LEU A 89 -6.07 2.89 -0.16
C LEU A 89 -5.71 4.32 0.29
N ILE A 90 -6.36 5.34 -0.28
CA ILE A 90 -6.15 6.74 0.12
C ILE A 90 -6.48 6.94 1.61
N ALA A 91 -7.64 6.47 2.06
CA ALA A 91 -8.08 6.65 3.45
C ALA A 91 -7.11 5.99 4.44
N ALA A 92 -6.70 4.74 4.17
CA ALA A 92 -5.78 4.01 5.03
C ALA A 92 -4.39 4.64 5.04
N ARG A 93 -3.88 5.08 3.87
CA ARG A 93 -2.60 5.78 3.74
C ARG A 93 -2.56 7.09 4.54
N ILE A 94 -3.64 7.86 4.47
CA ILE A 94 -3.79 9.11 5.24
C ILE A 94 -3.78 8.81 6.75
N GLN A 95 -4.55 7.82 7.21
CA GLN A 95 -4.62 7.50 8.63
C GLN A 95 -3.31 6.92 9.17
N ARG A 96 -2.60 6.12 8.35
CA ARG A 96 -1.25 5.64 8.68
C ARG A 96 -0.24 6.77 8.78
N ALA A 97 -0.27 7.73 7.86
CA ALA A 97 0.59 8.91 7.91
C ALA A 97 0.30 9.81 9.12
N ALA A 98 -0.96 9.80 9.60
CA ALA A 98 -1.35 10.47 10.84
C ALA A 98 -1.09 9.63 12.11
N HIS A 99 -0.50 8.44 11.99
CA HIS A 99 -0.24 7.49 13.08
C HIS A 99 -1.50 7.08 13.88
N LEU A 100 -2.67 7.17 13.26
CA LEU A 100 -3.95 6.78 13.89
C LEU A 100 -4.20 5.27 13.86
N ILE A 101 -3.56 4.57 12.92
CA ILE A 101 -3.67 3.12 12.76
C ILE A 101 -2.32 2.50 13.05
N SER A 102 -2.26 1.56 14.01
CA SER A 102 -1.05 0.79 14.30
C SER A 102 -0.70 -0.15 13.16
N ARG A 103 0.56 -0.58 13.09
CA ARG A 103 1.02 -1.49 12.04
C ARG A 103 0.25 -2.81 12.09
N GLU A 104 0.01 -3.29 13.31
CA GLU A 104 -0.72 -4.53 13.62
C GLU A 104 -2.19 -4.39 13.22
N GLY A 105 -2.83 -3.27 13.58
CA GLY A 105 -4.23 -3.00 13.22
C GLY A 105 -4.44 -2.90 11.71
N TYR A 106 -3.48 -2.31 10.98
CA TYR A 106 -3.53 -2.30 9.53
C TYR A 106 -3.32 -3.70 8.92
N HIS A 107 -2.39 -4.49 9.46
CA HIS A 107 -2.16 -5.86 9.01
C HIS A 107 -3.41 -6.72 9.23
N LEU A 108 -4.00 -6.65 10.42
CA LEU A 108 -5.26 -7.30 10.77
C LEU A 108 -6.38 -6.93 9.78
N MET A 109 -6.49 -5.65 9.41
CA MET A 109 -7.51 -5.20 8.46
C MET A 109 -7.31 -5.78 7.05
N LEU A 110 -6.07 -6.05 6.63
CA LEU A 110 -5.76 -6.58 5.29
C LEU A 110 -5.80 -8.10 5.22
N PHE A 111 -5.26 -8.79 6.23
CA PHE A 111 -5.03 -10.23 6.23
C PHE A 111 -5.98 -10.99 7.16
N GLY A 112 -6.75 -10.27 8.00
CA GLY A 112 -7.60 -10.86 9.02
C GLY A 112 -6.81 -11.37 10.23
N LEU A 113 -7.47 -12.16 11.07
CA LEU A 113 -6.86 -12.95 12.13
C LEU A 113 -6.11 -14.14 11.50
N HIS A 114 -5.08 -13.85 10.72
CA HIS A 114 -4.11 -14.85 10.33
C HIS A 114 -3.01 -14.83 11.39
N ASP A 115 -2.67 -15.97 11.99
CA ASP A 115 -1.56 -16.08 12.93
C ASP A 115 -0.28 -15.66 12.22
N VAL A 116 0.12 -14.40 12.40
CA VAL A 116 1.36 -13.84 11.85
C VAL A 116 2.57 -14.47 12.53
N ASP A 117 2.35 -15.12 13.68
CA ASP A 117 3.37 -15.79 14.47
C ASP A 117 3.97 -17.00 13.72
N GLU A 118 3.17 -17.76 12.95
CA GLU A 118 3.70 -18.93 12.22
C GLU A 118 4.65 -18.54 11.06
N GLU A 119 4.30 -17.52 10.26
CA GLU A 119 5.16 -17.09 9.14
C GLU A 119 6.38 -16.28 9.62
N LEU A 120 6.24 -15.45 10.66
CA LEU A 120 7.38 -14.71 11.23
C LEU A 120 8.40 -15.66 11.86
N GLU A 121 7.95 -16.72 12.53
CA GLU A 121 8.83 -17.79 13.00
C GLU A 121 9.50 -18.54 11.85
N GLU A 122 8.80 -18.81 10.76
CA GLU A 122 9.37 -19.50 9.58
C GLU A 122 10.41 -18.63 8.85
N PHE A 123 10.15 -17.33 8.68
CA PHE A 123 11.13 -16.39 8.11
C PHE A 123 12.33 -16.15 9.02
N GLN A 124 12.15 -16.08 10.35
CA GLN A 124 13.23 -15.95 11.32
C GLN A 124 14.10 -17.22 11.39
N ARG A 125 13.49 -18.41 11.34
CA ARG A 125 14.22 -19.69 11.27
C ARG A 125 15.06 -19.85 10.00
N LEU A 126 14.67 -19.19 8.91
CA LEU A 126 15.40 -19.21 7.65
C LEU A 126 16.53 -18.16 7.58
N GLN A 127 16.52 -17.14 8.44
CA GLN A 127 17.53 -16.07 8.47
C GLN A 127 18.71 -16.32 9.41
N GLU A 128 18.62 -17.26 10.35
CA GLU A 128 19.72 -17.62 11.26
C GLU A 128 20.80 -18.44 10.53
N PRO A 129 21.99 -17.89 10.23
CA PRO A 129 23.10 -18.64 9.66
C PRO A 129 23.90 -19.26 10.81
N GLY A 130 23.46 -20.44 11.25
CA GLY A 130 24.28 -21.39 12.00
C GLY A 130 24.40 -21.15 13.52
N SER A 131 23.64 -21.93 14.28
CA SER A 131 24.19 -22.63 15.45
C SER A 131 23.53 -24.01 15.58
N GLY A 132 24.36 -25.02 15.80
CA GLY A 132 24.01 -26.42 15.53
C GLY A 132 23.07 -27.05 16.55
N SER A 133 22.00 -27.67 16.05
CA SER A 133 21.64 -29.05 16.37
C SER A 133 20.61 -29.52 15.35
N THR A 134 21.08 -30.06 14.22
CA THR A 134 20.20 -30.71 13.24
C THR A 134 19.65 -31.99 13.85
N SER A 135 18.46 -31.92 14.43
CA SER A 135 17.65 -33.09 14.73
C SER A 135 17.31 -33.79 13.40
N PRO A 136 17.71 -35.05 13.17
CA PRO A 136 17.53 -35.74 11.88
C PRO A 136 16.05 -35.96 11.49
N LYS A 137 15.10 -35.71 12.40
CA LYS A 137 13.66 -35.78 12.15
C LYS A 137 13.14 -34.63 11.27
N THR A 138 13.73 -33.44 11.36
CA THR A 138 13.22 -32.22 10.68
C THR A 138 13.67 -32.14 9.22
N ALA A 139 14.91 -32.57 8.93
CA ALA A 139 15.40 -32.69 7.55
C ALA A 139 14.64 -33.77 6.76
N ALA A 140 14.19 -34.85 7.43
CA ALA A 140 13.37 -35.89 6.83
C ALA A 140 11.95 -35.41 6.52
N ALA A 141 11.37 -34.54 7.35
CA ALA A 141 10.07 -33.93 7.12
C ALA A 141 10.11 -32.95 5.95
N ALA A 142 11.11 -32.06 5.89
CA ALA A 142 11.31 -31.13 4.77
C ALA A 142 11.54 -31.88 3.44
N ARG A 143 12.36 -32.93 3.43
CA ARG A 143 12.53 -33.78 2.23
C ARG A 143 11.24 -34.50 1.82
N ARG A 144 10.41 -34.94 2.77
CA ARG A 144 9.10 -35.56 2.47
C ARG A 144 8.11 -34.54 1.91
N MET A 145 8.09 -33.31 2.42
CA MET A 145 7.20 -32.25 1.91
C MET A 145 7.62 -31.78 0.52
N LEU A 146 8.94 -31.66 0.27
CA LEU A 146 9.46 -31.31 -1.06
C LEU A 146 9.19 -32.41 -2.10
N HIS A 147 9.32 -33.69 -1.70
CA HIS A 147 8.99 -34.82 -2.58
C HIS A 147 7.48 -34.93 -2.84
N LYS A 148 6.64 -34.59 -1.84
CA LYS A 148 5.17 -34.52 -1.99
C LYS A 148 4.77 -33.40 -2.96
N ALA A 149 5.34 -32.20 -2.79
CA ALA A 149 5.09 -31.04 -3.65
C ALA A 149 5.55 -31.28 -5.11
N LEU A 150 6.69 -31.95 -5.33
CA LEU A 150 7.14 -32.33 -6.67
C LEU A 150 6.25 -33.42 -7.31
N SER A 151 5.72 -34.35 -6.50
CA SER A 151 4.77 -35.37 -6.97
C SER A 151 3.38 -34.78 -7.32
N GLU A 152 2.94 -33.77 -6.57
CA GLU A 152 1.65 -33.10 -6.78
C GLU A 152 1.73 -32.11 -7.95
N GLY A 153 2.84 -31.39 -8.12
CA GLY A 153 3.10 -30.54 -9.29
C GLY A 153 3.12 -31.31 -10.62
N SER A 154 3.62 -32.55 -10.61
CA SER A 154 3.60 -33.42 -11.80
C SER A 154 2.19 -33.93 -12.15
N ARG A 155 1.31 -34.11 -11.15
CA ARG A 155 -0.10 -34.50 -11.36
C ARG A 155 -0.96 -33.35 -11.90
N VAL A 156 -0.66 -32.12 -11.54
CA VAL A 156 -1.37 -30.93 -12.06
C VAL A 156 -1.00 -30.68 -13.53
N LYS A 157 0.25 -30.94 -13.94
CA LYS A 157 0.68 -30.82 -15.34
C LYS A 157 0.04 -31.90 -16.23
N ALA A 158 -0.04 -33.15 -15.77
CA ALA A 158 -0.68 -34.25 -16.49
C ALA A 158 -2.23 -34.17 -16.60
N ARG A 159 -2.87 -33.26 -15.85
CA ARG A 159 -4.30 -32.94 -15.98
C ARG A 159 -4.58 -31.74 -16.90
N ARG A 160 -3.57 -30.95 -17.25
CA ARG A 160 -3.71 -29.77 -18.11
C ARG A 160 -3.42 -30.07 -19.58
N ASP A 161 -2.71 -31.16 -19.87
CA ASP A 161 -2.39 -31.63 -21.23
C ASP A 161 -3.38 -32.71 -21.74
N ARG A 162 -4.62 -32.73 -21.23
CA ARG A 162 -5.71 -33.59 -21.71
C ARG A 162 -6.93 -32.75 -22.09
#